data_AF-A0A920Q9R6-F1
#
_entry.id   AF-A0A920Q9R6-F1
#
_cell.length_a   1.000
_cell.length_b   1.000
_cell.length_c   1.000
_cell.angle_alpha   90.00
_cell.angle_beta   90.00
_cell.angle_gamma   90.00
#
_symmetry.space_group_name_H-M   'P 1'
#
loop_
_entity.id
_entity.type
_entity.pdbx_description
1 polymer ?
#
loop_
_entity_poly.entity_id
_entity_poly.type
_entity_poly.pdbx_seq_one_letter_code
_entity_poly.pdbx_strand_id
1 'polypeptide(L)' 'MLIPDENQKDLVDVPDEIKKGLDINIIKNVKEALGVALAAHPEDMKDQQKGCI' A
#
# COMPACT_ATOMS: atom_id res chain seq x y z
N MET A 1 -2.33 -6.45 3.60
CA MET A 1 -3.57 -5.74 3.25
C MET A 1 -3.40 -4.26 3.58
N LEU A 2 -3.79 -3.36 2.68
CA LEU A 2 -3.73 -1.92 2.92
C LEU A 2 -5.11 -1.41 3.30
N ILE A 3 -5.24 -0.73 4.44
CA ILE A 3 -6.51 -0.17 4.92
C ILE A 3 -6.31 1.33 5.18
N PRO A 4 -7.21 2.21 4.71
CA PRO A 4 -7.18 3.63 5.06
C PRO A 4 -7.33 3.86 6.57
N ASP A 5 -6.68 4.88 7.14
CA ASP A 5 -6.74 5.14 8.58
C ASP A 5 -8.16 5.42 9.09
N GLU A 6 -9.01 6.04 8.26
CA GLU A 6 -10.42 6.27 8.57
C GLU A 6 -11.20 4.97 8.83
N ASN A 7 -10.79 3.86 8.21
CA ASN A 7 -11.42 2.55 8.36
C ASN A 7 -10.92 1.75 9.57
N GLN A 8 -10.00 2.27 10.39
CA GLN A 8 -9.60 1.59 11.62
C GLN A 8 -10.78 1.36 12.58
N LYS A 9 -11.80 2.24 12.55
CA LYS A 9 -13.00 2.11 13.38
C LYS A 9 -13.83 0.89 12.98
N ASP A 10 -13.95 0.62 11.69
CA ASP A 10 -14.66 -0.56 11.17
C ASP A 10 -13.92 -1.87 11.53
N LEU A 11 -12.59 -1.82 11.60
CA LEU A 11 -11.77 -2.99 11.97
C LEU A 11 -11.93 -3.42 13.43
N VAL A 12 -12.53 -2.60 14.30
CA VAL A 12 -12.78 -2.97 15.70
C VAL A 12 -13.80 -4.11 15.78
N ASP A 13 -14.80 -4.10 14.89
CA ASP A 13 -15.91 -5.06 14.88
C ASP A 13 -15.52 -6.44 14.31
N VAL A 14 -14.42 -6.51 13.55
CA VAL A 14 -13.89 -7.78 13.04
C VAL A 14 -13.42 -8.66 14.22
N PRO A 15 -13.63 -9.98 14.20
CA PRO A 15 -13.11 -10.87 15.24
C PRO A 15 -11.59 -11.04 15.18
N ASP A 16 -10.96 -11.25 16.34
CA ASP A 16 -9.50 -11.40 16.48
C ASP A 16 -8.90 -12.55 15.66
N GLU A 17 -9.65 -13.63 15.44
CA GLU A 17 -9.20 -14.77 14.64
C GLU A 17 -8.89 -14.37 13.19
N ILE A 18 -9.71 -13.47 12.63
CA ILE A 18 -9.52 -12.95 11.27
C ILE A 18 -8.39 -11.91 11.24
N LYS A 19 -8.31 -11.03 12.26
CA LYS A 19 -7.24 -10.03 12.36
C LYS A 19 -5.86 -10.66 12.48
N LYS A 20 -5.73 -11.74 13.27
CA LYS A 20 -4.45 -12.44 13.46
C LYS A 20 -3.99 -13.20 12.21
N GLY A 21 -4.93 -13.59 11.34
CA GLY A 21 -4.63 -14.23 10.07
C GLY A 21 -4.31 -13.23 8.93
N LEU A 22 -4.52 -11.93 9.14
CA LEU A 22 -4.32 -10.90 8.13
C LEU A 22 -3.23 -9.91 8.55
N ASP A 23 -2.23 -9.75 7.69
CA ASP A 23 -1.25 -8.68 7.85
C ASP A 23 -1.86 -7.36 7.36
N ILE A 24 -2.31 -6.51 8.29
CA ILE A 24 -2.98 -5.24 8.00
C ILE A 24 -2.00 -4.08 8.18
N ASN A 25 -1.81 -3.30 7.12
CA ASN A 25 -1.00 -2.09 7.09
C ASN A 25 -1.93 -0.88 6.91
N ILE A 26 -1.90 0.05 7.87
CA ILE A 26 -2.74 1.25 7.84
C ILE A 26 -2.02 2.35 7.05
N ILE A 27 -2.72 2.94 6.08
CA ILE A 27 -2.17 3.99 5.20
C ILE A 27 -3.06 5.24 5.25
N LYS A 28 -2.44 6.42 5.10
CA LYS A 28 -3.16 7.71 5.08
C LYS A 28 -3.42 8.25 3.69
N ASN A 29 -2.55 7.90 2.73
CA ASN A 29 -2.56 8.50 1.39
C ASN A 29 -2.10 7.49 0.34
N VAL A 30 -2.41 7.79 -0.92
CA VAL A 30 -2.03 6.94 -2.07
C VAL A 30 -0.52 6.76 -2.22
N LYS A 31 0.30 7.74 -1.81
CA LYS A 31 1.76 7.65 -1.87
C LYS A 31 2.29 6.49 -1.02
N GLU A 32 1.75 6.32 0.18
CA GLU A 32 2.12 5.21 1.08
C GLU A 32 1.71 3.87 0.46
N ALA A 33 0.52 3.82 -0.16
CA ALA A 33 0.05 2.61 -0.84
C ALA A 33 0.99 2.20 -1.96
N LEU A 34 1.45 3.16 -2.76
CA LEU A 34 2.40 2.93 -3.84
C LEU A 34 3.76 2.45 -3.31
N GLY A 35 4.24 3.01 -2.19
CA GLY A 35 5.49 2.57 -1.58
C GLY A 35 5.48 1.11 -1.10
N VAL A 36 4.32 0.60 -0.66
CA VAL A 36 4.17 -0.79 -0.19
C VAL A 36 3.80 -1.75 -1.33
N ALA A 37 2.99 -1.30 -2.29
CA ALA A 37 2.45 -2.16 -3.34
C ALA A 37 3.40 -2.36 -4.53
N LEU A 38 4.26 -1.38 -4.83
CA LEU A 38 5.17 -1.45 -5.97
C LEU A 38 6.40 -2.30 -5.64
N ALA A 39 6.82 -3.14 -6.59
CA ALA A 39 7.99 -3.99 -6.44
C ALA A 39 9.32 -3.19 -6.41
N ALA A 40 9.33 -1.97 -6.94
CA ALA A 40 10.47 -1.05 -6.93
C ALA A 40 9.96 0.39 -6.95
N HIS A 41 10.78 1.34 -6.47
CA HIS A 41 10.36 2.75 -6.46
C HIS A 41 10.27 3.25 -7.91
N PRO A 42 9.23 4.02 -8.27
CA PRO A 42 9.09 4.54 -9.62
C PRO A 42 10.27 5.42 -10.05
N GLU A 43 10.98 6.04 -9.11
CA GLU A 43 12.20 6.81 -9.41
C GLU A 43 13.42 5.95 -9.77
N ASP A 44 13.44 4.68 -9.35
CA ASP A 44 14.47 3.71 -9.75
C ASP A 44 14.27 3.28 -11.21
N MET A 45 13.02 3.34 -11.69
CA MET A 45 12.65 3.12 -13.09
C MET A 45 12.78 4.43 -13.86
N LYS A 46 13.99 4.99 -13.93
CA LYS A 46 14.25 6.12 -14.84
C LYS A 46 14.01 5.66 -16.28
N ASP A 47 13.10 6.35 -16.93
CA ASP A 47 12.65 6.08 -18.29
C ASP A 47 13.86 5.90 -19.23
N GLN A 48 13.94 4.74 -19.88
CA GLN A 48 14.87 4.51 -20.99
C GLN A 48 14.38 5.24 -22.26
N GLN A 49 13.99 6.51 -22.14
CA GLN A 49 13.82 7.41 -23.28
C GLN A 49 15.20 7.87 -23.75
N LYS A 50 15.95 6.92 -24.32
CA LYS A 50 17.08 7.24 -25.19
C LYS A 50 16.70 6.86 -26.62
N GLY A 51 16.37 7.88 -27.40
CA GLY A 51 16.54 7.89 -28.85
C GLY A 51 15.33 7.44 -29.67
N CYS A 52 14.68 8.41 -30.31
CA CYS A 52 14.67 8.38 -31.77
C CYS A 52 14.91 9.81 -32.28
N ILE A 53 15.91 9.90 -33.14
CA ILE A 53 16.32 11.03 -33.97
C ILE A 53 15.19 11.52 -34.88
#